data_AF-A0A1W1HRF4-F1
#
_entry.id   AF-A0A1W1HRF4-F1
#
_cell.length_a   1.000
_cell.length_b   1.000
_cell.length_c   1.000
_cell.angle_alpha   90.00
_cell.angle_beta   90.00
_cell.angle_gamma   90.00
#
_symmetry.space_group_name_H-M   'P 1'
#
loop_
_entity.id
_entity.type
_entity.pdbx_description
1 polymer ?
#
loop_
_entity_poly.entity_id
_entity_poly.type
_entity_poly.pdbx_seq_one_letter_code
_entity_poly.pdbx_strand_id
1 'polypeptide(L)'
;MSYLRDLSRSQKNSFLNAFEFFSDRAHQKTYEDLIASISSLQSWLEYYVTTANFESKVSDFFSEAVNDAILAYSFARVGTWRPALQSLRSTLENSLYFLYYKDHPIELLLWEKQKHRLGFTDLNLYFKGHPLLCGHNHQIETGIDAIEKSYAELSKAVHGSVAYFRMVGKSSFEYLPSIHVKDAVELSRFRSIVRRLIEGINQLLVAMFRESLQGAALPSLRQGIAGAVSAAKRAAIKKSFNIMLH
;
A
#
# COMPACT_ATOMS: atom_id res chain seq x y z
N MET A 1 -30.80 -7.06 21.75
CA MET A 1 -31.23 -7.21 20.33
C MET A 1 -32.70 -6.78 20.14
N SER A 2 -33.03 -5.52 20.46
CA SER A 2 -34.42 -4.98 20.38
C SER A 2 -34.64 -4.16 19.08
N TYR A 3 -33.63 -3.42 18.63
CA TYR A 3 -33.67 -2.54 17.45
C TYR A 3 -33.83 -3.22 16.07
N LEU A 4 -33.59 -4.52 15.96
CA LEU A 4 -33.67 -5.21 14.67
C LEU A 4 -35.12 -5.54 14.27
N ARG A 5 -36.10 -5.46 15.18
CA ARG A 5 -37.49 -5.85 14.88
C ARG A 5 -38.19 -4.86 13.95
N ASP A 6 -37.87 -3.58 14.07
CA ASP A 6 -38.52 -2.49 13.31
C ASP A 6 -37.89 -2.24 11.93
N LEU A 7 -36.81 -2.95 11.60
CA LEU A 7 -36.19 -2.86 10.29
C LEU A 7 -37.05 -3.54 9.22
N SER A 8 -37.16 -2.89 8.07
CA SER A 8 -37.75 -3.47 6.86
C SER A 8 -37.02 -4.77 6.47
N ARG A 9 -37.70 -5.67 5.75
CA ARG A 9 -37.09 -6.91 5.22
C ARG A 9 -35.79 -6.62 4.45
N SER A 10 -35.75 -5.53 3.68
CA SER A 10 -34.56 -5.08 2.94
C SER A 10 -33.39 -4.74 3.88
N GLN A 11 -33.65 -3.97 4.94
CA GLN A 11 -32.63 -3.63 5.93
C GLN A 11 -32.13 -4.86 6.70
N LYS A 12 -33.03 -5.76 7.12
CA LYS A 12 -32.67 -7.02 7.79
C LYS A 12 -31.77 -7.90 6.89
N ASN A 13 -32.10 -8.00 5.60
CA ASN A 13 -31.29 -8.75 4.64
C ASN A 13 -29.91 -8.10 4.42
N SER A 14 -29.81 -6.77 4.38
CA SER A 14 -28.53 -6.07 4.33
C SER A 14 -27.66 -6.36 5.56
N PHE A 15 -28.26 -6.45 6.76
CA PHE A 15 -27.55 -6.79 7.99
C PHE A 15 -27.12 -8.27 8.03
N LEU A 16 -27.95 -9.20 7.57
CA LEU A 16 -27.59 -10.62 7.52
C LEU A 16 -26.48 -10.89 6.49
N ASN A 17 -26.54 -10.22 5.33
CA ASN A 17 -25.48 -10.26 4.32
C ASN A 17 -24.14 -9.69 4.84
N ALA A 18 -24.17 -8.76 5.80
CA ALA A 18 -22.98 -8.24 6.48
C ALA A 18 -22.28 -9.33 7.32
N PHE A 19 -23.05 -10.22 7.95
CA PHE A 19 -22.50 -11.27 8.80
C PHE A 19 -21.88 -12.40 7.97
N GLU A 20 -22.52 -12.78 6.85
CA GLU A 20 -21.97 -13.74 5.88
C GLU A 20 -20.77 -13.18 5.08
N PHE A 21 -20.59 -11.86 5.06
CA PHE A 21 -19.44 -11.23 4.41
C PHE A 21 -18.10 -11.57 5.11
N PHE A 22 -18.11 -11.67 6.44
CA PHE A 22 -16.90 -12.04 7.20
C PHE A 22 -16.47 -13.49 6.98
N SER A 23 -17.38 -14.36 6.51
CA SER A 23 -17.13 -15.78 6.22
C SER A 23 -16.95 -16.07 4.72
N ASP A 24 -16.68 -15.06 3.89
CA ASP A 24 -16.54 -15.21 2.43
C ASP A 24 -15.33 -16.07 2.03
N ARG A 25 -15.57 -17.39 1.92
CA ARG A 25 -14.59 -18.37 1.44
C ARG A 25 -14.30 -18.24 -0.05
N ALA A 26 -15.17 -17.62 -0.84
CA ALA A 26 -15.01 -17.56 -2.30
C ALA A 26 -13.81 -16.68 -2.70
N HIS A 27 -13.50 -15.65 -1.90
CA HIS A 27 -12.39 -14.73 -2.15
C HIS A 27 -11.23 -14.88 -1.16
N GLN A 28 -11.22 -15.93 -0.34
CA GLN A 28 -10.24 -16.15 0.72
C GLN A 28 -8.80 -16.00 0.22
N LYS A 29 -8.45 -16.66 -0.90
CA LYS A 29 -7.11 -16.59 -1.50
C LYS A 29 -6.70 -15.17 -1.90
N THR A 30 -7.63 -14.36 -2.40
CA THR A 30 -7.37 -12.96 -2.76
C THR A 30 -7.03 -12.14 -1.52
N TYR A 31 -7.73 -12.38 -0.40
CA TYR A 31 -7.45 -11.70 0.86
C TYR A 31 -6.15 -12.17 1.50
N GLU A 32 -5.83 -13.47 1.44
CA GLU A 32 -4.54 -14.00 1.87
C GLU A 32 -3.37 -13.35 1.11
N ASP A 33 -3.49 -13.21 -0.22
CA ASP A 33 -2.48 -12.53 -1.04
C ASP A 33 -2.32 -11.04 -0.68
N LEU A 34 -3.43 -10.36 -0.35
CA LEU A 34 -3.40 -8.96 0.10
C LEU A 34 -2.71 -8.82 1.46
N ILE A 35 -3.03 -9.71 2.41
CA ILE A 35 -2.39 -9.75 3.73
C ILE A 35 -0.90 -10.02 3.57
N ALA A 36 -0.50 -11.02 2.78
CA ALA A 36 0.90 -11.32 2.51
C ALA A 36 1.65 -10.11 1.93
N SER A 37 1.00 -9.34 1.06
CA SER A 37 1.57 -8.10 0.54
C SER A 37 1.77 -7.07 1.65
N ILE A 38 0.74 -6.81 2.48
CA ILE A 38 0.83 -5.82 3.57
C ILE A 38 1.84 -6.25 4.65
N SER A 39 1.94 -7.54 4.95
CA SER A 39 2.90 -8.08 5.91
C SER A 39 4.35 -7.81 5.52
N SER A 40 4.65 -7.67 4.22
CA SER A 40 6.01 -7.25 3.80
C SER A 40 6.38 -5.85 4.31
N LEU A 41 5.43 -4.92 4.37
CA LEU A 41 5.64 -3.59 4.95
C LEU A 41 5.80 -3.66 6.47
N GLN A 42 5.06 -4.56 7.13
CA GLN A 42 5.22 -4.80 8.57
C GLN A 42 6.61 -5.36 8.89
N SER A 43 7.16 -6.26 8.06
CA SER A 43 8.52 -6.76 8.24
C SER A 43 9.56 -5.62 8.17
N TRP A 44 9.38 -4.68 7.24
CA TRP A 44 10.21 -3.47 7.19
C TRP A 44 10.08 -2.60 8.44
N LEU A 45 8.85 -2.40 8.93
CA LEU A 45 8.60 -1.62 10.14
C LEU A 45 9.29 -2.26 11.35
N GLU A 46 9.17 -3.57 11.53
CA GLU A 46 9.85 -4.31 12.59
C GLU A 46 11.36 -4.12 12.52
N TYR A 47 11.96 -4.22 11.32
CA TYR A 47 13.38 -3.97 11.13
C TYR A 47 13.78 -2.54 11.56
N TYR A 48 13.01 -1.53 11.17
CA TYR A 48 13.31 -0.15 11.52
C TYR A 48 13.20 0.15 13.02
N VAL A 49 12.17 -0.40 13.67
CA VAL A 49 11.96 -0.26 15.11
C VAL A 49 13.04 -0.98 15.91
N THR A 50 13.47 -2.16 15.48
CA THR A 50 14.38 -3.02 16.25
C THR A 50 15.86 -2.74 15.99
N THR A 51 16.23 -2.33 14.78
CA THR A 51 17.63 -2.37 14.33
C THR A 51 18.15 -1.03 13.84
N ALA A 52 17.34 -0.25 13.13
CA ALA A 52 17.82 0.96 12.46
C ALA A 52 17.85 2.21 13.37
N ASN A 53 17.18 2.16 14.54
CA ASN A 53 17.12 3.22 15.56
C ASN A 53 16.96 4.64 14.96
N PHE A 54 16.03 4.77 14.02
CA PHE A 54 15.73 6.07 13.41
C PHE A 54 15.19 7.05 14.45
N GLU A 55 15.35 8.35 14.18
CA GLU A 55 14.60 9.37 14.91
C GLU A 55 13.11 9.02 14.88
N SER A 56 12.47 9.09 16.06
CA SER A 56 11.07 8.68 16.24
C SER A 56 10.15 9.29 15.18
N LYS A 57 10.40 10.53 14.78
CA LYS A 57 9.57 11.27 13.82
C LYS A 57 9.68 10.77 12.38
N VAL A 58 10.86 10.27 11.98
CA VAL A 58 11.02 9.61 10.68
C VAL A 58 10.27 8.29 10.67
N SER A 59 10.40 7.48 11.73
CA SER A 59 9.70 6.20 11.84
C SER A 59 8.17 6.32 11.92
N ASP A 60 7.65 7.47 12.40
CA ASP A 60 6.22 7.75 12.43
C ASP A 60 5.61 7.73 11.01
N PHE A 61 6.32 8.25 9.99
CA PHE A 61 5.84 8.20 8.60
C PHE A 61 5.64 6.76 8.11
N PHE A 62 6.61 5.87 8.36
CA PHE A 62 6.49 4.50 7.89
C PHE A 62 5.45 3.70 8.68
N SER A 63 5.33 3.97 9.98
CA SER A 63 4.26 3.42 10.82
C SER A 63 2.89 3.80 10.27
N GLU A 64 2.71 5.06 9.88
CA GLU A 64 1.48 5.54 9.27
C GLU A 64 1.24 4.90 7.89
N ALA A 65 2.28 4.72 7.09
CA ALA A 65 2.17 4.02 5.80
C ALA A 65 1.62 2.58 5.97
N VAL A 66 2.09 1.85 6.98
CA VAL A 66 1.61 0.51 7.32
C VAL A 66 0.16 0.55 7.82
N ASN A 67 -0.18 1.50 8.69
CA ASN A 67 -1.56 1.69 9.16
C ASN A 67 -2.51 1.98 8.01
N ASP A 68 -2.13 2.87 7.09
CA ASP A 68 -2.89 3.19 5.89
C ASP A 68 -3.11 1.96 5.00
N ALA A 69 -2.13 1.06 4.90
CA ALA A 69 -2.26 -0.16 4.11
C ALA A 69 -3.29 -1.12 4.74
N ILE A 70 -3.30 -1.22 6.07
CA ILE A 70 -4.28 -2.00 6.84
C ILE A 70 -5.68 -1.39 6.72
N LEU A 71 -5.79 -0.06 6.77
CA LEU A 71 -7.05 0.66 6.56
C LEU A 71 -7.57 0.44 5.13
N ALA A 72 -6.70 0.50 4.13
CA ALA A 72 -7.07 0.22 2.75
C ALA A 72 -7.66 -1.19 2.59
N TYR A 73 -7.03 -2.21 3.19
CA TYR A 73 -7.58 -3.56 3.24
C TYR A 73 -8.95 -3.61 3.92
N SER A 74 -9.11 -2.93 5.06
CA SER A 74 -10.36 -2.91 5.82
C SER A 74 -11.50 -2.26 5.05
N PHE A 75 -11.23 -1.15 4.34
CA PHE A 75 -12.19 -0.50 3.47
C PHE A 75 -12.54 -1.37 2.25
N ALA A 76 -11.56 -2.00 1.62
CA ALA A 76 -11.79 -2.92 0.53
C ALA A 76 -12.62 -4.15 0.95
N ARG A 77 -12.43 -4.63 2.19
CA ARG A 77 -13.28 -5.66 2.78
C ARG A 77 -14.72 -5.17 2.82
N VAL A 78 -15.02 -4.00 3.36
CA VAL A 78 -16.43 -3.54 3.39
C VAL A 78 -16.95 -3.03 2.03
N GLY A 79 -16.17 -3.12 0.95
CA GLY A 79 -16.56 -2.67 -0.39
C GLY A 79 -16.56 -1.15 -0.56
N THR A 80 -15.91 -0.41 0.34
CA THR A 80 -15.75 1.05 0.24
C THR A 80 -14.49 1.38 -0.56
N TRP A 81 -14.57 1.17 -1.88
CA TRP A 81 -13.41 1.24 -2.78
C TRP A 81 -12.72 2.59 -2.81
N ARG A 82 -13.47 3.70 -2.79
CA ARG A 82 -12.85 5.04 -2.83
C ARG A 82 -12.02 5.35 -1.58
N PRO A 83 -12.55 5.19 -0.35
CA PRO A 83 -11.73 5.24 0.87
C PRO A 83 -10.54 4.28 0.82
N ALA A 84 -10.72 3.04 0.33
CA ALA A 84 -9.63 2.08 0.22
C ALA A 84 -8.47 2.61 -0.66
N LEU A 85 -8.78 3.22 -1.80
CA LEU A 85 -7.79 3.80 -2.70
C LEU A 85 -7.16 5.09 -2.16
N GLN A 86 -7.91 5.89 -1.40
CA GLN A 86 -7.36 7.05 -0.68
C GLN A 86 -6.33 6.60 0.37
N SER A 87 -6.64 5.57 1.14
CA SER A 87 -5.69 4.98 2.09
C SER A 87 -4.45 4.42 1.39
N LEU A 88 -4.59 3.71 0.26
CA LEU A 88 -3.41 3.26 -0.51
C LEU A 88 -2.54 4.41 -1.02
N ARG A 89 -3.14 5.54 -1.41
CA ARG A 89 -2.37 6.73 -1.78
C ARG A 89 -1.58 7.25 -0.59
N SER A 90 -2.21 7.30 0.58
CA SER A 90 -1.56 7.71 1.82
C SER A 90 -0.41 6.77 2.19
N THR A 91 -0.58 5.44 2.05
CA THR A 91 0.51 4.45 2.17
C THR A 91 1.70 4.78 1.29
N LEU A 92 1.44 5.10 0.00
CA LEU A 92 2.50 5.49 -0.93
C LEU A 92 3.22 6.74 -0.44
N GLU A 93 2.49 7.82 -0.21
CA GLU A 93 3.06 9.13 0.14
C GLU A 93 3.87 9.04 1.45
N ASN A 94 3.33 8.38 2.48
CA ASN A 94 4.01 8.18 3.76
C ASN A 94 5.26 7.29 3.63
N SER A 95 5.24 6.27 2.76
CA SER A 95 6.45 5.47 2.47
C SER A 95 7.56 6.31 1.83
N LEU A 96 7.19 7.24 0.94
CA LEU A 96 8.15 8.15 0.29
C LEU A 96 8.65 9.23 1.25
N TYR A 97 7.79 9.80 2.11
CA TYR A 97 8.20 10.75 3.14
C TYR A 97 9.17 10.13 4.13
N PHE A 98 8.93 8.89 4.56
CA PHE A 98 9.86 8.14 5.40
C PHE A 98 11.26 8.13 4.78
N LEU A 99 11.36 7.71 3.51
CA LEU A 99 12.64 7.63 2.81
C LEU A 99 13.28 9.01 2.58
N TYR A 100 12.49 10.02 2.23
CA TYR A 100 12.98 11.37 2.00
C TYR A 100 13.53 12.00 3.28
N TYR A 101 12.74 12.06 4.34
CA TYR A 101 13.13 12.72 5.59
C TYR A 101 14.22 11.99 6.36
N LYS A 102 14.41 10.68 6.11
CA LYS A 102 15.60 9.95 6.57
C LYS A 102 16.90 10.61 6.08
N ASP A 103 16.91 11.09 4.84
CA ASP A 103 18.10 11.71 4.22
C ASP A 103 18.12 13.24 4.43
N HIS A 104 17.02 13.83 4.91
CA HIS A 104 16.77 15.28 4.98
C HIS A 104 16.28 15.71 6.38
N PRO A 105 17.14 15.64 7.41
CA PRO A 105 16.74 15.95 8.80
C PRO A 105 16.41 17.44 9.01
N ILE A 106 17.01 18.36 8.26
CA ILE A 106 16.71 19.80 8.38
C ILE A 106 15.30 20.09 7.85
N GLU A 107 14.93 19.50 6.72
CA GLU A 107 13.61 19.60 6.10
C GLU A 107 12.55 18.96 6.99
N LEU A 108 12.88 17.88 7.71
CA LEU A 108 11.99 17.30 8.72
C LEU A 108 11.66 18.32 9.82
N LEU A 109 12.67 18.99 10.38
CA LEU A 109 12.47 20.03 11.39
C LEU A 109 11.63 21.21 10.87
N LEU A 110 11.73 21.53 9.58
CA LEU A 110 10.90 22.54 8.94
C LEU A 110 9.46 22.04 8.70
N TRP A 111 9.29 20.76 8.39
CA TRP A 111 7.99 20.12 8.22
C TRP A 111 7.21 20.10 9.55
N GLU A 112 7.88 19.82 10.66
CA GLU A 112 7.29 19.88 12.02
C GLU A 112 6.77 21.28 12.35
N LYS A 113 7.47 22.32 11.87
CA LYS A 113 7.08 23.72 12.00
C LYS A 113 6.07 24.17 10.95
N GLN A 114 5.55 23.25 10.13
CA GLN A 114 4.64 23.49 9.00
C GLN A 114 5.21 24.46 7.94
N LYS A 115 6.54 24.61 7.88
CA LYS A 115 7.25 25.47 6.93
C LYS A 115 7.72 24.74 5.68
N HIS A 116 7.56 23.43 5.65
CA HIS A 116 7.95 22.58 4.53
C HIS A 116 6.85 21.56 4.22
N ARG A 117 6.45 21.49 2.96
CA ARG A 117 5.48 20.55 2.40
C ARG A 117 5.98 20.14 1.02
N LEU A 118 6.05 18.83 0.79
CA LEU A 118 6.49 18.26 -0.49
C LEU A 118 5.29 17.70 -1.24
N GLY A 119 5.28 17.90 -2.56
CA GLY A 119 4.38 17.17 -3.43
C GLY A 119 4.99 15.84 -3.88
N PHE A 120 4.15 14.95 -4.43
CA PHE A 120 4.63 13.72 -5.06
C PHE A 120 5.62 13.98 -6.20
N THR A 121 5.42 15.05 -6.98
CA THR A 121 6.33 15.42 -8.07
C THR A 121 7.75 15.63 -7.56
N ASP A 122 7.91 16.35 -6.45
CA ASP A 122 9.22 16.64 -5.86
C ASP A 122 9.88 15.36 -5.33
N LEU A 123 9.10 14.50 -4.66
CA LEU A 123 9.56 13.19 -4.20
C LEU A 123 10.00 12.30 -5.37
N ASN A 124 9.23 12.27 -6.45
CA ASN A 124 9.55 11.47 -7.64
C ASN A 124 10.84 11.96 -8.31
N LEU A 125 11.03 13.28 -8.41
CA LEU A 125 12.28 13.87 -8.91
C LEU A 125 13.46 13.51 -8.00
N TYR A 126 13.29 13.59 -6.69
CA TYR A 126 14.30 13.19 -5.72
C TYR A 126 14.75 11.73 -5.93
N PHE A 127 13.81 10.77 -5.98
CA PHE A 127 14.16 9.36 -6.12
C PHE A 127 14.74 9.02 -7.50
N LYS A 128 14.29 9.67 -8.58
CA LYS A 128 14.89 9.49 -9.92
C LYS A 128 16.35 10.00 -9.97
N GLY A 129 16.66 11.06 -9.23
CA GLY A 129 18.00 11.62 -9.13
C GLY A 129 18.88 11.03 -8.02
N HIS A 130 18.37 10.08 -7.23
CA HIS A 130 19.05 9.63 -6.02
C HIS A 130 20.33 8.85 -6.33
N PRO A 131 21.49 9.18 -5.72
CA PRO A 131 22.77 8.54 -6.04
C PRO A 131 22.78 7.01 -5.87
N LEU A 132 22.05 6.48 -4.88
CA LEU A 132 21.95 5.02 -4.69
C LEU A 132 21.15 4.32 -5.79
N LEU A 133 20.29 5.05 -6.49
CA LEU A 133 19.36 4.53 -7.50
C LEU A 133 19.81 4.86 -8.93
N CYS A 134 20.76 5.80 -9.08
CA CYS A 134 21.35 6.16 -10.35
C CYS A 134 22.04 4.96 -11.02
N GLY A 135 21.81 4.78 -12.32
CA GLY A 135 22.36 3.67 -13.10
C GLY A 135 21.59 2.35 -13.01
N HIS A 136 20.53 2.27 -12.19
CA HIS A 136 19.65 1.10 -12.06
C HIS A 136 18.34 1.29 -12.84
N ASN A 137 17.75 0.18 -13.31
CA ASN A 137 16.50 0.19 -14.06
C ASN A 137 15.31 0.52 -13.14
N HIS A 138 14.67 1.67 -13.35
CA HIS A 138 13.59 2.16 -12.50
C HIS A 138 12.31 1.33 -12.50
N GLN A 139 12.06 0.55 -13.55
CA GLN A 139 10.88 -0.31 -13.65
C GLN A 139 11.09 -1.66 -12.94
N ILE A 140 12.28 -2.23 -13.08
CA ILE A 140 12.57 -3.62 -12.71
C ILE A 140 13.33 -3.73 -11.39
N GLU A 141 14.20 -2.78 -11.07
CA GLU A 141 15.11 -2.88 -9.94
C GLU A 141 14.70 -1.98 -8.78
N THR A 142 14.41 -0.69 -9.05
CA THR A 142 14.10 0.28 -7.99
C THR A 142 12.61 0.51 -7.77
N GLY A 143 11.75 0.12 -8.71
CA GLY A 143 10.29 0.22 -8.57
C GLY A 143 9.70 1.62 -8.73
N ILE A 144 10.50 2.66 -9.01
CA ILE A 144 10.05 4.06 -9.13
C ILE A 144 8.96 4.21 -10.21
N ASP A 145 9.13 3.60 -11.38
CA ASP A 145 8.12 3.71 -12.45
C ASP A 145 6.80 3.03 -12.08
N ALA A 146 6.86 1.98 -11.25
CA ALA A 146 5.66 1.32 -10.73
C ALA A 146 4.95 2.20 -9.71
N ILE A 147 5.70 2.93 -8.86
CA ILE A 147 5.18 3.91 -7.91
C ILE A 147 4.53 5.07 -8.65
N GLU A 148 5.17 5.64 -9.68
CA GLU A 148 4.64 6.74 -10.49
C GLU A 148 3.33 6.36 -11.19
N LYS A 149 3.28 5.17 -11.82
CA LYS A 149 2.05 4.64 -12.42
C LYS A 149 0.95 4.43 -11.39
N SER A 150 1.28 3.91 -10.22
CA SER A 150 0.31 3.69 -9.13
C SER A 150 -0.22 5.02 -8.61
N TYR A 151 0.65 6.02 -8.41
CA TYR A 151 0.24 7.35 -7.97
C TYR A 151 -0.71 8.03 -8.95
N ALA A 152 -0.43 7.96 -10.26
CA ALA A 152 -1.30 8.51 -11.28
C ALA A 152 -2.69 7.85 -11.30
N GLU A 153 -2.77 6.54 -11.07
CA GLU A 153 -4.04 5.81 -10.95
C GLU A 153 -4.80 6.18 -9.65
N LEU A 154 -4.10 6.21 -8.52
CA LEU A 154 -4.68 6.52 -7.20
C LEU A 154 -5.16 7.97 -7.12
N SER A 155 -4.42 8.92 -7.67
CA SER A 155 -4.81 10.34 -7.69
C SER A 155 -6.11 10.57 -8.45
N LYS A 156 -6.33 9.85 -9.57
CA LYS A 156 -7.60 9.89 -10.30
C LYS A 156 -8.77 9.36 -9.47
N ALA A 157 -8.53 8.37 -8.60
CA ALA A 157 -9.53 7.84 -7.68
C ALA A 157 -9.93 8.86 -6.61
N VAL A 158 -8.95 9.58 -6.05
CA VAL A 158 -9.20 10.60 -5.03
C VAL A 158 -10.02 11.77 -5.59
N HIS A 159 -9.68 12.25 -6.79
CA HIS A 159 -10.38 13.37 -7.42
C HIS A 159 -11.74 13.00 -8.05
N GLY A 160 -12.16 11.72 -7.97
CA GLY A 160 -13.43 11.27 -8.55
C GLY A 160 -13.48 11.45 -10.08
N SER A 161 -12.31 11.59 -10.71
CA SER A 161 -12.18 11.95 -12.13
C SER A 161 -12.51 10.81 -13.08
N VAL A 162 -12.84 9.63 -12.55
CA VAL A 162 -13.22 8.47 -13.37
C VAL A 162 -14.53 7.86 -12.87
N ALA A 163 -15.46 7.65 -13.81
CA ALA A 163 -16.85 7.29 -13.52
C ALA A 163 -17.00 5.96 -12.76
N TYR A 164 -16.05 5.03 -12.89
CA TYR A 164 -16.08 3.74 -12.18
C TYR A 164 -15.64 3.84 -10.72
N PHE A 165 -15.00 4.93 -10.28
CA PHE A 165 -14.67 5.14 -8.85
C PHE A 165 -15.87 5.67 -8.04
N ARG A 166 -17.02 5.88 -8.69
CA ARG A 166 -18.26 6.22 -8.01
C ARG A 166 -18.78 4.97 -7.32
N MET A 167 -19.04 5.06 -6.01
CA MET A 167 -19.67 3.98 -5.25
C MET A 167 -21.16 3.78 -5.60
N VAL A 168 -21.65 4.48 -6.62
CA VAL A 168 -22.96 4.31 -7.24
C VAL A 168 -22.69 3.80 -8.66
N GLY A 169 -22.78 2.48 -8.85
CA GLY A 169 -22.51 1.83 -10.12
C GLY A 169 -23.47 2.27 -11.22
N LYS A 170 -23.02 2.19 -12.49
CA LYS A 170 -23.86 2.36 -13.68
C LYS A 170 -24.74 1.13 -13.90
N SER A 171 -25.73 0.90 -13.05
CA SER A 171 -26.90 0.08 -13.38
C SER A 171 -27.91 0.15 -12.26
N SER A 172 -29.08 0.69 -12.59
CA SER A 172 -30.34 0.62 -11.86
C SER A 172 -30.43 1.36 -10.52
N PHE A 173 -31.48 2.17 -10.40
CA PHE A 173 -32.09 2.63 -9.16
C PHE A 173 -32.50 1.48 -8.20
N GLU A 174 -32.16 0.22 -8.49
CA GLU A 174 -32.48 -0.96 -7.68
C GLU A 174 -31.48 -1.25 -6.56
N TYR A 175 -30.26 -0.69 -6.63
CA TYR A 175 -29.25 -0.86 -5.57
C TYR A 175 -29.11 0.42 -4.76
N LEU A 176 -29.81 0.50 -3.63
CA LEU A 176 -29.51 1.46 -2.57
C LEU A 176 -28.02 1.33 -2.18
N PRO A 177 -27.37 2.42 -1.73
CA PRO A 177 -26.03 2.36 -1.16
C PRO A 177 -25.99 1.27 -0.07
N SER A 178 -25.37 0.14 -0.40
CA SER A 178 -25.19 -0.95 0.53
C SER A 178 -23.92 -0.70 1.31
N ILE A 179 -23.98 -0.94 2.62
CA ILE A 179 -22.79 -0.98 3.48
C ILE A 179 -21.80 -2.08 3.06
N HIS A 180 -22.25 -3.04 2.23
CA HIS A 180 -21.45 -4.14 1.70
C HIS A 180 -21.77 -4.38 0.23
N VAL A 181 -20.82 -4.06 -0.65
CA VAL A 181 -20.90 -4.38 -2.08
C VAL A 181 -19.89 -5.49 -2.36
N LYS A 182 -20.40 -6.70 -2.63
CA LYS A 182 -19.57 -7.81 -3.12
C LYS A 182 -19.33 -7.62 -4.62
N ASP A 183 -18.29 -6.87 -4.96
CA ASP A 183 -17.86 -6.68 -6.35
C ASP A 183 -16.52 -7.39 -6.58
N ALA A 184 -16.59 -8.58 -7.20
CA ALA A 184 -15.41 -9.38 -7.51
C ALA A 184 -14.49 -8.69 -8.54
N VAL A 185 -15.06 -7.86 -9.42
CA VAL A 185 -14.29 -7.14 -10.45
C VAL A 185 -13.48 -6.04 -9.78
N GLU A 186 -14.11 -5.22 -8.94
CA GLU A 186 -13.43 -4.17 -8.19
C GLU A 186 -12.43 -4.75 -7.18
N LEU A 187 -12.74 -5.89 -6.54
CA LEU A 187 -11.80 -6.58 -5.66
C LEU A 187 -10.54 -7.05 -6.41
N SER A 188 -10.69 -7.65 -7.59
CA SER A 188 -9.57 -8.11 -8.42
C SER A 188 -8.71 -6.94 -8.90
N ARG A 189 -9.37 -5.83 -9.26
CA ARG A 189 -8.70 -4.58 -9.62
C ARG A 189 -7.93 -4.00 -8.44
N PHE A 190 -8.57 -3.89 -7.28
CA PHE A 190 -7.94 -3.42 -6.06
C PHE A 190 -6.72 -4.25 -5.71
N ARG A 191 -6.82 -5.59 -5.75
CA ARG A 191 -5.68 -6.50 -5.57
C ARG A 191 -4.53 -6.19 -6.54
N SER A 192 -4.84 -5.93 -7.80
CA SER A 192 -3.83 -5.60 -8.81
C SER A 192 -3.12 -4.27 -8.52
N ILE A 193 -3.84 -3.28 -8.01
CA ILE A 193 -3.28 -1.99 -7.58
C ILE A 193 -2.39 -2.18 -6.35
N VAL A 194 -2.90 -2.85 -5.30
CA VAL A 194 -2.15 -3.13 -4.06
C VAL A 194 -0.84 -3.85 -4.35
N ARG A 195 -0.89 -4.94 -5.12
CA ARG A 195 0.31 -5.72 -5.45
C ARG A 195 1.35 -4.87 -6.18
N ARG A 196 0.93 -4.09 -7.19
CA ARG A 196 1.83 -3.24 -7.97
C ARG A 196 2.47 -2.17 -7.08
N LEU A 197 1.67 -1.54 -6.22
CA LEU A 197 2.11 -0.49 -5.32
C LEU A 197 3.12 -1.02 -4.29
N ILE A 198 2.73 -2.04 -3.53
CA ILE A 198 3.53 -2.62 -2.45
C ILE A 198 4.80 -3.26 -3.02
N GLU A 199 4.73 -3.92 -4.17
CA GLU A 199 5.93 -4.43 -4.85
C GLU A 199 6.89 -3.28 -5.21
N GLY A 200 6.37 -2.16 -5.75
CA GLY A 200 7.17 -0.98 -6.05
C GLY A 200 7.83 -0.36 -4.80
N ILE A 201 7.07 -0.25 -3.71
CA ILE A 201 7.60 0.23 -2.41
C ILE A 201 8.70 -0.71 -1.91
N ASN A 202 8.48 -2.02 -1.94
CA ASN A 202 9.49 -3.00 -1.52
C ASN A 202 10.76 -2.93 -2.36
N GLN A 203 10.65 -2.79 -3.68
CA GLN A 203 11.81 -2.62 -4.56
C GLN A 203 12.61 -1.37 -4.18
N LEU A 204 11.92 -0.26 -3.92
CA LEU A 204 12.56 0.98 -3.52
C LEU A 204 13.27 0.85 -2.16
N LEU A 205 12.60 0.24 -1.17
CA LEU A 205 13.18 -0.01 0.15
C LEU A 205 14.40 -0.94 0.05
N VAL A 206 14.32 -2.03 -0.72
CA VAL A 206 15.47 -2.93 -0.95
C VAL A 206 16.62 -2.17 -1.59
N ALA A 207 16.37 -1.32 -2.58
CA ALA A 207 17.41 -0.55 -3.26
C ALA A 207 18.07 0.48 -2.32
N MET A 208 17.29 1.17 -1.49
CA MET A 208 17.75 2.18 -0.53
C MET A 208 18.49 1.56 0.67
N PHE A 209 18.10 0.37 1.11
CA PHE A 209 18.67 -0.33 2.27
C PHE A 209 19.51 -1.55 1.88
N ARG A 210 20.04 -1.56 0.65
CA ARG A 210 20.78 -2.71 0.10
C ARG A 210 21.98 -3.13 0.94
N GLU A 211 22.65 -2.18 1.58
CA GLU A 211 23.83 -2.43 2.42
C GLU A 211 23.47 -3.21 3.69
N SER A 212 22.35 -2.85 4.33
CA SER A 212 21.80 -3.58 5.48
C SER A 212 21.32 -5.00 5.14
N LEU A 213 21.02 -5.23 3.86
CA LEU A 213 20.52 -6.49 3.33
C LEU A 213 21.61 -7.34 2.69
N GLN A 214 22.91 -7.14 2.95
CA GLN A 214 23.96 -7.98 2.36
C GLN A 214 24.18 -9.31 3.09
N GLY A 215 24.75 -10.30 2.38
CA GLY A 215 25.16 -11.57 2.98
C GLY A 215 23.97 -12.40 3.52
N ALA A 216 24.08 -12.86 4.77
CA ALA A 216 23.03 -13.59 5.48
C ALA A 216 22.25 -12.72 6.48
N ALA A 217 22.36 -11.38 6.38
CA ALA A 217 21.68 -10.47 7.28
C ALA A 217 20.16 -10.50 7.09
N LEU A 218 19.43 -10.35 8.20
CA LEU A 218 17.98 -10.14 8.26
C LEU A 218 17.16 -11.19 7.47
N PRO A 219 17.31 -12.49 7.76
CA PRO A 219 16.61 -13.55 7.03
C PRO A 219 15.08 -13.42 7.11
N SER A 220 14.54 -13.06 8.28
CA SER A 220 13.10 -12.87 8.48
C SER A 220 12.53 -11.74 7.62
N LEU A 221 13.25 -10.62 7.52
CA LEU A 221 12.87 -9.50 6.67
C LEU A 221 12.84 -9.90 5.19
N ARG A 222 13.90 -10.58 4.73
CA ARG A 222 14.00 -11.04 3.34
C ARG A 222 12.87 -12.00 2.96
N GLN A 223 12.49 -12.90 3.87
CA GLN A 223 11.36 -13.80 3.69
C GLN A 223 10.03 -13.04 3.63
N GLY A 224 9.84 -12.05 4.52
CA GLY A 224 8.65 -11.19 4.52
C GLY A 224 8.48 -10.40 3.22
N ILE A 225 9.58 -9.89 2.66
CA ILE A 225 9.58 -9.15 1.39
C ILE A 225 9.28 -10.06 0.20
N ALA A 226 9.82 -11.28 0.19
CA ALA A 226 9.73 -12.18 -0.95
C ALA A 226 8.29 -12.54 -1.35
N GLY A 227 7.38 -12.59 -0.37
CA GLY A 227 5.95 -12.83 -0.64
C GLY A 227 5.26 -11.73 -1.45
N ALA A 228 5.76 -10.49 -1.34
CA ALA A 228 5.21 -9.33 -2.05
C ALA A 228 5.88 -9.05 -3.40
N VAL A 229 7.05 -9.63 -3.68
CA VAL A 229 7.85 -9.37 -4.89
C VAL A 229 7.82 -10.56 -5.85
N SER A 230 7.42 -10.31 -7.09
CA SER A 230 7.37 -11.30 -8.15
C SER A 230 8.74 -11.94 -8.42
N ALA A 231 8.73 -13.21 -8.83
CA ALA A 231 9.95 -13.97 -9.09
C ALA A 231 10.89 -13.28 -10.12
N ALA A 232 10.32 -12.66 -11.15
CA ALA A 232 11.08 -11.91 -12.15
C ALA A 232 11.85 -10.73 -11.53
N LYS A 233 11.19 -9.94 -10.66
CA LYS A 233 11.82 -8.81 -9.97
C LYS A 233 12.79 -9.28 -8.90
N ARG A 234 12.51 -10.38 -8.19
CA ARG A 234 13.48 -11.00 -7.26
C ARG A 234 14.77 -11.42 -7.97
N ALA A 235 14.66 -12.00 -9.17
CA ALA A 235 15.82 -12.37 -9.98
C ALA A 235 16.64 -11.14 -10.41
N ALA A 236 15.98 -10.04 -10.77
CA ALA A 236 16.64 -8.78 -11.09
C ALA A 236 17.33 -8.15 -9.88
N ILE A 237 16.66 -8.08 -8.73
CA ILE A 237 17.24 -7.62 -7.45
C ILE A 237 18.50 -8.42 -7.10
N LYS A 238 18.45 -9.75 -7.24
CA LYS A 238 19.61 -10.61 -7.01
C LYS A 238 20.76 -10.27 -7.96
N LYS A 239 20.47 -10.05 -9.24
CA LYS A 239 21.49 -9.72 -10.25
C LYS A 239 22.15 -8.37 -9.98
N SER A 240 21.37 -7.36 -9.61
CA SER A 240 21.85 -5.97 -9.57
C SER A 240 22.34 -5.54 -8.20
N PHE A 241 21.79 -6.10 -7.13
CA PHE A 241 22.16 -5.76 -5.75
C PHE A 241 22.84 -6.91 -4.99
N ASN A 242 22.95 -8.11 -5.58
CA ASN A 242 23.47 -9.31 -4.91
C ASN A 242 22.68 -9.70 -3.63
N ILE A 243 21.37 -9.44 -3.63
CA ILE A 243 20.46 -9.74 -2.52
C ILE A 243 19.53 -10.89 -2.92
N MET A 244 19.49 -11.95 -2.12
CA MET A 244 18.55 -13.05 -2.31
C MET A 244 17.32 -12.84 -1.41
N LEU A 245 16.15 -12.75 -2.05
CA LEU A 245 14.85 -12.72 -1.40
C LEU A 245 14.23 -14.13 -1.48
N HIS A 246 14.14 -14.82 -0.33
CA HIS A 246 13.72 -16.22 -0.22
C HIS A 246 12.21 -16.39 -0.31
#